data_AF-A0A7S1WAM2-F1
#
_entry.id   AF-A0A7S1WAM2-F1
#
_cell.length_a   1.000
_cell.length_b   1.000
_cell.length_c   1.000
_cell.angle_alpha   90.00
_cell.angle_beta   90.00
_cell.angle_gamma   90.00
#
_symmetry.space_group_name_H-M   'P 1'
#
loop_
_entity.id
_entity.type
_entity.pdbx_description
1 polymer ?
#
loop_
_entity_poly.entity_id
_entity_poly.type
_entity_poly.pdbx_seq_one_letter_code
_entity_poly.pdbx_strand_id
1 'polypeptide(L)'
;AKAYRPFGFIEAYEPERFVPNYSDDEGRYAFAKQPSVAAWNLERLCDAVAVALEAEIVEEPVHDDGNDDSCPKRHPRTSRKTSLDVAGVTGRIRNAVREQFWHTYNTTFVRVMARRLGIDEGSAAAISQIHEFLRLLEATKADYTATLRGLAEAPWFASASPATLRRWRYRLRASGQRAARARLWALEDFLSRVDVVAWTQWRAQAQHVYSDGSSYAVASRIRGLSGANPAYVLRNWVAEEVIASATTSVVKDEAAGGADEGLSMLLAALRSPFDVHADAEVRGWSHRPAVGSERVRVSCSS
;
A
#
# COMPACT_ATOMS: atom_id res chain seq x y z
N ALA A 1 -12.26 -19.90 3.64
CA ALA A 1 -11.60 -18.61 3.34
C ALA A 1 -11.79 -17.65 4.52
N LYS A 2 -10.77 -17.44 5.35
CA LYS A 2 -10.80 -16.59 6.57
C LYS A 2 -9.59 -15.64 6.65
N ALA A 3 -8.97 -15.28 5.52
CA ALA A 3 -7.67 -14.59 5.49
C ALA A 3 -7.74 -13.05 5.41
N TYR A 4 -8.92 -12.45 5.22
CA TYR A 4 -9.06 -11.00 5.08
C TYR A 4 -9.57 -10.34 6.37
N ARG A 5 -9.02 -10.63 7.55
CA ARG A 5 -9.30 -9.86 8.78
C ARG A 5 -8.17 -9.91 9.81
N PRO A 6 -7.95 -8.83 10.57
CA PRO A 6 -8.43 -7.45 10.34
C PRO A 6 -7.45 -6.64 9.46
N PHE A 7 -7.95 -6.03 8.39
CA PHE A 7 -7.17 -5.13 7.51
C PHE A 7 -7.83 -3.75 7.47
N GLY A 8 -7.10 -2.74 6.99
CA GLY A 8 -7.61 -1.38 6.82
C GLY A 8 -6.70 -0.56 5.92
N PHE A 9 -7.30 0.35 5.15
CA PHE A 9 -6.57 1.35 4.39
C PHE A 9 -6.34 2.60 5.25
N ILE A 10 -5.18 3.23 5.10
CA ILE A 10 -4.84 4.45 5.81
C ILE A 10 -5.76 5.58 5.34
N GLU A 11 -6.41 6.24 6.31
CA GLU A 11 -7.10 7.51 6.12
C GLU A 11 -6.14 8.63 6.51
N ALA A 12 -6.18 9.12 7.75
CA ALA A 12 -5.16 10.02 8.28
C ALA A 12 -3.78 9.35 8.25
N TYR A 13 -2.78 10.02 7.67
CA TYR A 13 -1.43 9.47 7.57
C TYR A 13 -0.71 9.51 8.93
N GLU A 14 -0.83 8.43 9.70
CA GLU A 14 -0.14 8.22 10.97
C GLU A 14 0.54 6.84 10.95
N PRO A 15 1.65 6.69 10.20
CA PRO A 15 2.21 5.38 9.84
C PRO A 15 2.62 4.52 11.05
N GLU A 16 3.08 5.15 12.14
CA GLU A 16 3.45 4.43 13.37
C GLU A 16 2.25 4.04 14.24
N ARG A 17 1.16 4.82 14.20
CA ARG A 17 -0.02 4.63 15.05
C ARG A 17 -1.12 3.82 14.37
N PHE A 18 -1.10 3.74 13.04
CA PHE A 18 -2.11 3.03 12.30
C PHE A 18 -1.94 1.52 12.44
N VAL A 19 -2.77 0.92 13.28
CA VAL A 19 -2.87 -0.53 13.50
C VAL A 19 -4.29 -0.97 13.12
N PRO A 20 -4.48 -1.65 11.98
CA PRO A 20 -5.81 -2.13 11.58
C PRO A 20 -6.37 -3.19 12.52
N ASN A 21 -5.48 -3.96 13.15
CA ASN A 21 -5.85 -5.01 14.08
C ASN A 21 -6.05 -4.45 15.49
N TYR A 22 -7.28 -4.44 15.98
CA TYR A 22 -7.60 -3.96 17.32
C TYR A 22 -7.15 -4.90 18.44
N SER A 23 -6.79 -6.15 18.13
CA SER A 23 -6.18 -7.08 19.11
C SER A 23 -4.66 -6.97 19.17
N ASP A 24 -4.07 -6.06 18.39
CA ASP A 24 -2.62 -5.82 18.35
C ASP A 24 -2.26 -4.59 19.19
N ASP A 25 -2.41 -4.72 20.50
CA ASP A 25 -2.17 -3.63 21.47
C ASP A 25 -0.71 -3.14 21.47
N GLU A 26 0.24 -4.01 21.10
CA GLU A 26 1.66 -3.68 20.96
C GLU A 26 2.00 -3.04 19.60
N GLY A 27 1.02 -2.99 18.69
CA GLY A 27 1.18 -2.51 17.33
C GLY A 27 2.27 -3.24 16.57
N ARG A 28 2.42 -4.55 16.77
CA ARG A 28 3.39 -5.41 16.07
C ARG A 28 3.24 -5.32 14.55
N TYR A 29 2.00 -5.18 14.08
CA TYR A 29 1.60 -5.09 12.68
C TYR A 29 1.17 -3.68 12.26
N ALA A 30 1.58 -2.64 13.01
CA ALA A 30 1.44 -1.25 12.62
C ALA A 30 2.00 -1.02 11.20
N PHE A 31 1.41 -0.09 10.43
CA PHE A 31 1.79 0.14 9.04
C PHE A 31 3.29 0.35 8.83
N ALA A 32 3.92 1.19 9.64
CA ALA A 32 5.36 1.46 9.57
C ALA A 32 6.23 0.21 9.85
N LYS A 33 5.73 -0.77 10.60
CA LYS A 33 6.47 -1.99 10.97
C LYS A 33 6.34 -3.12 9.94
N GLN A 34 5.37 -3.03 9.01
CA GLN A 34 5.10 -4.09 8.03
C GLN A 34 6.33 -4.52 7.20
N PRO A 35 7.22 -3.62 6.73
CA PRO A 35 8.43 -4.04 6.01
C PRO A 35 9.35 -4.91 6.88
N SER A 36 9.58 -4.53 8.12
CA SER A 36 10.42 -5.29 9.06
C SER A 36 9.77 -6.63 9.43
N VAL A 37 8.44 -6.66 9.58
CA VAL A 37 7.69 -7.92 9.80
C VAL A 37 7.80 -8.84 8.58
N ALA A 38 7.71 -8.32 7.36
CA ALA A 38 7.88 -9.10 6.14
C ALA A 38 9.29 -9.70 6.04
N ALA A 39 10.33 -8.90 6.36
CA ALA A 39 11.71 -9.40 6.45
C ALA A 39 11.83 -10.54 7.47
N TRP A 40 11.28 -10.37 8.67
CA TRP A 40 11.30 -11.39 9.71
C TRP A 40 10.56 -12.68 9.30
N ASN A 41 9.42 -12.56 8.60
CA ASN A 41 8.69 -13.72 8.08
C ASN A 41 9.52 -14.49 7.04
N LEU A 42 10.26 -13.79 6.18
CA LEU A 42 11.16 -14.42 5.21
C LEU A 42 12.31 -15.16 5.90
N GLU A 43 12.82 -14.64 7.02
CA GLU A 43 13.81 -15.36 7.83
C GLU A 43 13.23 -16.65 8.42
N ARG A 44 11.99 -16.62 8.93
CA ARG A 44 11.31 -17.84 9.41
C ARG A 44 11.05 -18.85 8.30
N LEU A 45 10.74 -18.38 7.09
CA LEU A 45 10.65 -19.24 5.91
C LEU A 45 12.00 -19.91 5.61
N CYS A 46 13.11 -19.18 5.72
CA CYS A 46 14.45 -19.77 5.57
C CYS A 46 14.71 -20.86 6.60
N ASP A 47 14.29 -20.67 7.85
CA ASP A 47 14.42 -21.68 8.91
C ASP A 47 13.61 -22.95 8.58
N ALA A 48 12.38 -22.79 8.08
CA ALA A 48 11.55 -23.93 7.66
C ALA A 48 12.14 -24.68 6.45
N VAL A 49 12.72 -23.95 5.48
CA VAL A 49 13.43 -24.55 4.34
C VAL A 49 14.65 -25.33 4.81
N ALA A 50 15.39 -24.84 5.80
CA ALA A 50 16.54 -25.54 6.37
C ALA A 50 16.12 -26.92 6.93
N VAL A 51 15.07 -26.94 7.74
CA VAL A 51 14.52 -28.18 8.31
C VAL A 51 14.07 -29.16 7.22
N ALA A 52 13.43 -28.66 6.16
CA ALA A 52 13.00 -29.50 5.05
C ALA A 52 14.19 -30.08 4.27
N LEU A 53 15.25 -29.31 4.05
CA LEU A 53 16.47 -29.77 3.39
C LEU A 53 17.23 -30.80 4.22
N GLU A 54 17.24 -30.68 5.54
CA GLU A 54 17.85 -31.66 6.45
C GLU A 54 17.08 -32.98 6.43
N ALA A 55 15.74 -32.94 6.38
CA ALA A 55 14.89 -34.13 6.36
C ALA A 55 15.03 -34.96 5.06
N GLU A 56 15.36 -34.34 3.93
CA GLU A 56 15.62 -35.01 2.64
C GLU A 56 16.98 -35.74 2.61
N ILE A 57 17.89 -35.45 3.55
CA ILE A 57 19.14 -36.21 3.71
C ILE A 57 18.83 -37.46 4.53
N VAL A 58 18.14 -38.42 3.92
CA VAL A 58 17.92 -39.74 4.51
C VAL A 58 19.19 -40.57 4.32
N GLU A 59 19.80 -41.03 5.41
CA GLU A 59 20.84 -42.06 5.34
C GLU A 59 20.19 -43.36 4.83
N GLU A 60 20.68 -43.88 3.68
CA GLU A 60 20.33 -45.24 3.29
C GLU A 60 20.77 -46.19 4.43
N PRO A 61 19.89 -47.07 4.93
CA PRO A 61 20.30 -48.06 5.91
C PRO A 61 21.40 -48.91 5.27
N VAL A 62 22.58 -48.93 5.89
CA VAL A 62 23.64 -49.87 5.52
C VAL A 62 23.07 -51.27 5.80
N HIS A 63 22.64 -51.95 4.76
CA HIS A 63 22.31 -53.37 4.85
C HIS A 63 23.61 -54.10 5.20
N ASP A 64 23.70 -54.57 6.44
CA ASP A 64 24.71 -55.51 6.89
C ASP A 64 24.36 -56.86 6.26
N ASP A 65 24.81 -57.07 5.03
CA ASP A 65 24.74 -58.35 4.35
C ASP A 65 25.64 -59.32 5.13
N GLY A 66 25.00 -60.18 5.93
CA GLY A 66 25.66 -61.14 6.79
C GLY A 66 26.77 -61.94 6.09
N ASN A 67 27.85 -62.13 6.85
CA ASN A 67 29.08 -62.85 6.57
C ASN A 67 28.91 -64.10 5.66
N ASP A 68 29.19 -63.96 4.36
CA ASP A 68 29.47 -65.08 3.44
C ASP A 68 30.97 -65.08 3.09
N ASP A 69 31.71 -65.99 3.73
CA ASP A 69 33.18 -66.11 3.71
C ASP A 69 33.78 -66.61 2.38
N SER A 70 33.04 -66.50 1.27
CA SER A 70 33.44 -67.11 -0.02
C SER A 70 33.72 -66.11 -1.16
N CYS A 71 33.61 -64.80 -0.94
CA CYS A 71 33.76 -63.77 -2.00
C CYS A 71 35.06 -62.95 -1.85
N PRO A 72 35.85 -62.71 -2.93
CA PRO A 72 37.10 -61.96 -2.83
C PRO A 72 36.82 -60.52 -2.38
N LYS A 73 37.55 -60.08 -1.34
CA LYS A 73 37.43 -58.78 -0.65
C LYS A 73 37.11 -57.65 -1.62
N ARG A 74 35.84 -57.29 -1.75
CA ARG A 74 35.40 -56.10 -2.49
C ARG A 74 36.04 -54.89 -1.80
N HIS A 75 36.80 -54.11 -2.55
CA HIS A 75 37.26 -52.80 -2.10
C HIS A 75 36.05 -52.01 -1.57
N PRO A 76 36.18 -51.29 -0.45
CA PRO A 76 35.09 -50.49 0.08
C PRO A 76 34.66 -49.52 -1.02
N ARG A 77 33.44 -49.71 -1.55
CA ARG A 77 32.81 -48.68 -2.38
C ARG A 77 32.68 -47.49 -1.44
N THR A 78 33.51 -46.48 -1.63
CA THR A 78 33.36 -45.19 -0.98
C THR A 78 32.01 -44.67 -1.44
N SER A 79 30.98 -44.93 -0.64
CA SER A 79 29.70 -44.24 -0.72
C SER A 79 30.05 -42.76 -0.71
N ARG A 80 29.96 -42.11 -1.87
CA ARG A 80 30.20 -40.68 -2.00
C ARG A 80 29.04 -40.04 -1.23
N LYS A 81 29.23 -39.85 0.08
CA LYS A 81 28.41 -38.97 0.90
C LYS A 81 28.58 -37.60 0.27
N THR A 82 27.69 -37.24 -0.64
CA THR A 82 27.57 -35.86 -1.08
C THR A 82 26.87 -35.18 0.08
N SER A 83 27.60 -34.92 1.18
CA SER A 83 27.06 -34.23 2.33
C SER A 83 26.74 -32.82 1.87
N LEU A 84 25.47 -32.56 1.58
CA LEU A 84 25.04 -31.21 1.33
C LEU A 84 25.28 -30.43 2.62
N ASP A 85 26.11 -29.38 2.56
CA ASP A 85 26.31 -28.46 3.68
C ASP A 85 25.04 -27.63 3.85
N VAL A 86 24.02 -28.20 4.51
CA VAL A 86 22.72 -27.55 4.68
C VAL A 86 22.87 -26.26 5.48
N ALA A 87 23.78 -26.24 6.45
CA ALA A 87 24.10 -25.04 7.23
C ALA A 87 24.66 -23.93 6.33
N GLY A 88 25.61 -24.24 5.45
CA GLY A 88 26.18 -23.28 4.51
C GLY A 88 25.22 -22.83 3.41
N VAL A 89 24.39 -23.74 2.87
CA VAL A 89 23.34 -23.40 1.90
C VAL A 89 22.31 -22.47 2.53
N THR A 90 21.77 -22.84 3.70
CA THR A 90 20.80 -22.04 4.44
C THR A 90 21.38 -20.69 4.85
N GLY A 91 22.64 -20.65 5.30
CA GLY A 91 23.35 -19.42 5.63
C GLY A 91 23.46 -18.48 4.44
N ARG A 92 23.79 -18.99 3.25
CA ARG A 92 23.83 -18.20 2.01
C ARG A 92 22.45 -17.67 1.61
N ILE A 93 21.41 -18.50 1.70
CA ILE A 93 20.03 -18.08 1.40
C ILE A 93 19.60 -16.97 2.35
N ARG A 94 19.83 -17.14 3.66
CA ARG A 94 19.49 -16.15 4.68
C ARG A 94 20.21 -14.82 4.44
N ASN A 95 21.51 -14.85 4.14
CA ASN A 95 22.29 -13.65 3.85
C ASN A 95 21.78 -12.96 2.57
N ALA A 96 21.52 -13.74 1.51
CA ALA A 96 20.95 -13.21 0.27
C ALA A 96 19.58 -12.55 0.51
N VAL A 97 18.70 -13.17 1.30
CA VAL A 97 17.39 -12.59 1.67
C VAL A 97 17.57 -11.27 2.44
N ARG A 98 18.47 -11.22 3.44
CA ARG A 98 18.73 -10.01 4.22
C ARG A 98 19.25 -8.85 3.37
N GLU A 99 20.21 -9.14 2.49
CA GLU A 99 20.82 -8.14 1.60
C GLU A 99 19.82 -7.67 0.52
N GLN A 100 19.09 -8.59 -0.10
CA GLN A 100 18.22 -8.29 -1.23
C GLN A 100 16.87 -7.70 -0.82
N PHE A 101 16.34 -8.05 0.36
CA PHE A 101 15.02 -7.58 0.80
C PHE A 101 14.97 -6.05 0.85
N TRP A 102 15.87 -5.42 1.61
CA TRP A 102 15.87 -3.98 1.78
C TRP A 102 16.21 -3.23 0.50
N HIS A 103 17.11 -3.78 -0.32
CA HIS A 103 17.41 -3.22 -1.63
C HIS A 103 16.17 -3.23 -2.53
N THR A 104 15.48 -4.36 -2.64
CA THR A 104 14.28 -4.51 -3.47
C THR A 104 13.12 -3.65 -2.96
N TYR A 105 12.92 -3.64 -1.64
CA TYR A 105 11.91 -2.82 -0.98
C TYR A 105 12.16 -1.33 -1.24
N ASN A 106 13.35 -0.82 -0.96
CA ASN A 106 13.66 0.61 -1.11
C ASN A 106 13.58 1.06 -2.57
N THR A 107 14.13 0.28 -3.50
CA THR A 107 14.04 0.57 -4.94
C THR A 107 12.59 0.61 -5.41
N THR A 108 11.77 -0.35 -4.96
CA THR A 108 10.35 -0.39 -5.33
C THR A 108 9.56 0.73 -4.67
N PHE A 109 9.82 1.03 -3.41
CA PHE A 109 9.19 2.11 -2.65
C PHE A 109 9.45 3.46 -3.33
N VAL A 110 10.71 3.77 -3.65
CA VAL A 110 11.07 5.00 -4.36
C VAL A 110 10.39 5.05 -5.72
N ARG A 111 10.45 3.98 -6.51
CA ARG A 111 9.79 3.91 -7.83
C ARG A 111 8.28 4.20 -7.75
N VAL A 112 7.58 3.58 -6.80
CA VAL A 112 6.13 3.77 -6.62
C VAL A 112 5.82 5.19 -6.15
N MET A 113 6.51 5.67 -5.11
CA MET A 113 6.25 6.99 -4.54
C MET A 113 6.65 8.13 -5.50
N ALA A 114 7.75 7.97 -6.23
CA ALA A 114 8.18 8.91 -7.25
C ALA A 114 7.11 9.07 -8.33
N ARG A 115 6.54 7.96 -8.84
CA ARG A 115 5.41 8.02 -9.80
C ARG A 115 4.16 8.68 -9.22
N ARG A 116 3.86 8.45 -7.95
CA ARG A 116 2.69 9.05 -7.27
C ARG A 116 2.85 10.55 -7.02
N LEU A 117 4.08 11.01 -6.84
CA LEU A 117 4.42 12.42 -6.62
C LEU A 117 4.94 13.11 -7.90
N GLY A 118 5.12 12.39 -8.99
CA GLY A 118 5.72 12.96 -10.19
C GLY A 118 7.17 13.40 -10.01
N ILE A 119 7.91 12.72 -9.16
CA ILE A 119 9.35 12.94 -8.96
C ILE A 119 10.09 12.04 -9.95
N ASP A 120 11.23 12.52 -10.44
CA ASP A 120 12.13 11.70 -11.24
C ASP A 120 12.76 10.60 -10.36
N GLU A 121 12.45 9.33 -10.67
CA GLU A 121 12.96 8.16 -9.94
C GLU A 121 14.48 8.01 -10.07
N GLY A 122 15.11 8.59 -11.10
CA GLY A 122 16.56 8.60 -11.29
C GLY A 122 17.27 9.70 -10.49
N SER A 123 16.53 10.62 -9.87
CA SER A 123 17.13 11.72 -9.10
C SER A 123 17.74 11.23 -7.79
N ALA A 124 18.99 11.63 -7.52
CA ALA A 124 19.64 11.38 -6.24
C ALA A 124 18.88 11.99 -5.04
N ALA A 125 18.04 13.01 -5.28
CA ALA A 125 17.21 13.65 -4.26
C ALA A 125 15.83 12.97 -4.06
N ALA A 126 15.47 11.97 -4.88
CA ALA A 126 14.10 11.42 -4.90
C ALA A 126 13.66 10.88 -3.53
N ILE A 127 14.52 10.09 -2.87
CA ILE A 127 14.20 9.50 -1.56
C ILE A 127 13.99 10.58 -0.49
N SER A 128 14.86 11.59 -0.44
CA SER A 128 14.76 12.69 0.53
C SER A 128 13.51 13.54 0.28
N GLN A 129 13.17 13.80 -0.98
CA GLN A 129 11.93 14.49 -1.34
C GLN A 129 10.68 13.68 -0.93
N ILE A 130 10.69 12.36 -1.16
CA ILE A 130 9.58 11.49 -0.75
C ILE A 130 9.41 11.51 0.78
N HIS A 131 10.50 11.34 1.54
CA HIS A 131 10.45 11.36 2.99
C HIS A 131 9.99 12.70 3.55
N GLU A 132 10.45 13.81 2.97
CA GLU A 132 10.02 15.14 3.39
C GLU A 132 8.52 15.37 3.12
N PHE A 133 8.01 14.91 1.97
CA PHE A 133 6.57 14.95 1.70
C PHE A 133 5.77 14.15 2.76
N LEU A 134 6.20 12.92 3.04
CA LEU A 134 5.52 12.05 4.00
C LEU A 134 5.58 12.63 5.42
N ARG A 135 6.70 13.26 5.80
CA ARG A 135 6.84 13.99 7.07
C ARG A 135 5.86 15.15 7.18
N LEU A 136 5.72 15.95 6.12
CA LEU A 136 4.73 17.04 6.07
C LEU A 136 3.30 16.48 6.14
N LEU A 137 3.03 15.38 5.44
CA LEU A 137 1.73 14.74 5.45
C LEU A 137 1.37 14.23 6.87
N GLU A 138 2.32 13.58 7.54
CA GLU A 138 2.17 13.10 8.91
C GLU A 138 1.96 14.23 9.91
N ALA A 139 2.74 15.32 9.80
CA ALA A 139 2.60 16.49 10.67
C ALA A 139 1.20 17.12 10.61
N THR A 140 0.54 17.04 9.44
CA THR A 140 -0.83 17.56 9.26
C THR A 140 -1.91 16.54 9.55
N LYS A 141 -1.56 15.24 9.63
CA LYS A 141 -2.49 14.10 9.68
C LYS A 141 -3.55 14.14 8.58
N ALA A 142 -3.20 14.70 7.42
CA ALA A 142 -4.14 14.76 6.32
C ALA A 142 -4.37 13.36 5.74
N ASP A 143 -5.50 13.21 5.03
CA ASP A 143 -5.87 11.93 4.45
C ASP A 143 -4.87 11.52 3.35
N TYR A 144 -4.29 10.33 3.48
CA TYR A 144 -3.22 9.85 2.63
C TYR A 144 -3.65 9.76 1.16
N THR A 145 -4.75 9.05 0.90
CA THR A 145 -5.22 8.76 -0.45
C THR A 145 -5.77 10.01 -1.11
N ALA A 146 -6.66 10.74 -0.43
CA ALA A 146 -7.34 11.90 -0.98
C ALA A 146 -6.38 13.10 -1.14
N THR A 147 -5.36 13.26 -0.30
CA THR A 147 -4.34 14.31 -0.49
C THR A 147 -3.52 14.04 -1.76
N LEU A 148 -3.04 12.81 -1.94
CA LEU A 148 -2.29 12.43 -3.15
C LEU A 148 -3.15 12.52 -4.42
N ARG A 149 -4.42 12.12 -4.34
CA ARG A 149 -5.37 12.31 -5.46
C ARG A 149 -5.64 13.78 -5.76
N GLY A 150 -5.86 14.60 -4.74
CA GLY A 150 -6.06 16.04 -4.90
C GLY A 150 -4.84 16.73 -5.51
N LEU A 151 -3.63 16.29 -5.14
CA LEU A 151 -2.37 16.73 -5.74
C LEU A 151 -2.27 16.35 -7.23
N ALA A 152 -2.72 15.15 -7.60
CA ALA A 152 -2.76 14.69 -8.98
C ALA A 152 -3.72 15.52 -9.85
N GLU A 153 -4.92 15.80 -9.34
CA GLU A 153 -5.95 16.57 -10.05
C GLU A 153 -5.65 18.08 -10.08
N ALA A 154 -4.83 18.58 -9.14
CA ALA A 154 -4.42 19.97 -9.12
C ALA A 154 -3.58 20.31 -10.38
N PRO A 155 -3.98 21.31 -11.19
CA PRO A 155 -3.29 21.64 -12.44
C PRO A 155 -1.85 22.14 -12.23
N TRP A 156 -1.48 22.48 -11.00
CA TRP A 156 -0.20 23.07 -10.64
C TRP A 156 0.44 22.36 -9.44
N PHE A 157 0.54 21.03 -9.46
CA PHE A 157 1.25 20.27 -8.41
C PHE A 157 2.53 20.95 -7.89
N ALA A 158 3.31 21.53 -8.82
CA ALA A 158 4.50 22.35 -8.55
C ALA A 158 4.26 23.66 -7.75
N SER A 159 3.16 24.39 -7.95
CA SER A 159 2.92 25.72 -7.32
C SER A 159 1.73 25.76 -6.34
N ALA A 160 1.27 24.60 -5.87
CA ALA A 160 0.08 24.47 -5.01
C ALA A 160 0.27 25.20 -3.68
N SER A 161 -0.31 26.39 -3.58
CA SER A 161 -0.40 27.22 -2.39
C SER A 161 -1.87 27.43 -2.00
N PRO A 162 -2.15 27.85 -0.75
CA PRO A 162 -3.51 28.24 -0.35
C PRO A 162 -4.16 29.23 -1.32
N ALA A 163 -3.40 30.19 -1.88
CA ALA A 163 -3.92 31.15 -2.84
C ALA A 163 -4.32 30.51 -4.18
N THR A 164 -3.50 29.61 -4.72
CA THR A 164 -3.82 28.89 -5.96
C THR A 164 -5.02 27.96 -5.79
N LEU A 165 -5.12 27.28 -4.65
CA LEU A 165 -6.24 26.42 -4.31
C LEU A 165 -7.56 27.21 -4.25
N ARG A 166 -7.56 28.39 -3.60
CA ARG A 166 -8.73 29.29 -3.57
C ARG A 166 -9.18 29.68 -4.98
N ARG A 167 -8.25 30.07 -5.87
CA ARG A 167 -8.56 30.39 -7.27
C ARG A 167 -9.17 29.20 -8.00
N TRP A 168 -8.70 27.99 -7.72
CA TRP A 168 -9.26 26.79 -8.33
C TRP A 168 -10.67 26.49 -7.88
N ARG A 169 -10.90 26.52 -6.57
CA ARG A 169 -12.22 26.28 -5.99
C ARG A 169 -13.25 27.22 -6.58
N TYR A 170 -12.86 28.49 -6.77
CA TYR A 170 -13.69 29.47 -7.45
C TYR A 170 -14.03 29.03 -8.87
N ARG A 171 -13.04 28.60 -9.68
CA ARG A 171 -13.27 28.10 -11.04
C ARG A 171 -14.17 26.86 -11.07
N LEU A 172 -13.92 25.87 -10.22
CA LEU A 172 -14.74 24.64 -10.14
C LEU A 172 -16.17 24.96 -9.71
N ARG A 173 -16.35 25.93 -8.81
CA ARG A 173 -17.68 26.43 -8.43
C ARG A 173 -18.36 27.12 -9.61
N ALA A 174 -17.67 28.00 -10.32
CA ALA A 174 -18.21 28.72 -11.47
C ALA A 174 -18.57 27.78 -12.63
N SER A 175 -17.83 26.68 -12.82
CA SER A 175 -18.10 25.68 -13.84
C SER A 175 -19.09 24.58 -13.42
N GLY A 176 -19.67 24.66 -12.22
CA GLY A 176 -20.64 23.67 -11.73
C GLY A 176 -20.04 22.29 -11.38
N GLN A 177 -18.72 22.14 -11.36
CA GLN A 177 -18.03 20.87 -11.08
C GLN A 177 -17.99 20.55 -9.58
N ARG A 178 -19.17 20.27 -9.01
CA ARG A 178 -19.36 20.05 -7.56
C ARG A 178 -18.56 18.88 -7.01
N ALA A 179 -18.56 17.74 -7.71
CA ALA A 179 -17.85 16.52 -7.30
C ALA A 179 -16.32 16.73 -7.29
N ALA A 180 -15.76 17.28 -8.37
CA ALA A 180 -14.33 17.60 -8.45
C ALA A 180 -13.91 18.56 -7.33
N ARG A 181 -14.75 19.56 -7.01
CA ARG A 181 -14.48 20.46 -5.88
C ARG A 181 -14.52 19.74 -4.53
N ALA A 182 -15.45 18.80 -4.35
CA ALA A 182 -15.60 18.06 -3.11
C ALA A 182 -14.38 17.17 -2.83
N ARG A 183 -13.77 16.55 -3.85
CA ARG A 183 -12.56 15.72 -3.72
C ARG A 183 -11.30 16.47 -3.25
N LEU A 184 -11.29 17.80 -3.33
CA LEU A 184 -10.15 18.62 -2.88
C LEU A 184 -10.06 18.78 -1.37
N TRP A 185 -11.05 18.28 -0.62
CA TRP A 185 -11.15 18.48 0.82
C TRP A 185 -9.86 18.12 1.58
N ALA A 186 -9.21 17.00 1.23
CA ALA A 186 -8.02 16.52 1.92
C ALA A 186 -6.78 17.37 1.61
N LEU A 187 -6.66 17.81 0.34
CA LEU A 187 -5.61 18.74 -0.06
C LEU A 187 -5.79 20.12 0.59
N GLU A 188 -7.03 20.59 0.75
CA GLU A 188 -7.35 21.81 1.50
C GLU A 188 -6.91 21.69 2.97
N ASP A 189 -7.24 20.55 3.57
CA ASP A 189 -6.88 20.20 4.94
C ASP A 189 -5.38 20.12 5.16
N PHE A 190 -4.65 19.52 4.23
CA PHE A 190 -3.19 19.51 4.21
C PHE A 190 -2.63 20.93 4.11
N LEU A 191 -3.03 21.70 3.10
CA LEU A 191 -2.47 23.03 2.83
C LEU A 191 -2.83 24.08 3.89
N SER A 192 -3.89 23.87 4.67
CA SER A 192 -4.27 24.74 5.78
C SER A 192 -3.43 24.52 7.05
N ARG A 193 -2.79 23.35 7.19
CA ARG A 193 -2.06 22.93 8.39
C ARG A 193 -0.55 22.78 8.18
N VAL A 194 -0.11 22.62 6.92
CA VAL A 194 1.29 22.40 6.59
C VAL A 194 2.15 23.62 6.91
N ASP A 195 3.38 23.38 7.35
CA ASP A 195 4.41 24.41 7.42
C ASP A 195 4.64 25.01 6.02
N VAL A 196 4.30 26.29 5.86
CA VAL A 196 4.34 26.98 4.57
C VAL A 196 5.75 27.11 4.03
N VAL A 197 6.76 27.26 4.90
CA VAL A 197 8.17 27.39 4.50
C VAL A 197 8.68 26.05 3.99
N ALA A 198 8.52 24.99 4.78
CA ALA A 198 8.93 23.64 4.39
C ALA A 198 8.20 23.17 3.12
N TRP A 199 6.89 23.42 3.04
CA TRP A 199 6.11 23.12 1.83
C TRP A 199 6.57 23.90 0.61
N THR A 200 7.01 25.16 0.78
CA THR A 200 7.54 25.95 -0.33
C THR A 200 8.90 25.45 -0.80
N GLN A 201 9.78 25.07 0.12
CA GLN A 201 11.07 24.47 -0.20
C GLN A 201 10.92 23.13 -0.91
N TRP A 202 10.07 22.23 -0.38
CA TRP A 202 9.78 20.94 -0.99
C TRP A 202 9.25 21.11 -2.43
N ARG A 203 8.29 22.02 -2.61
CA ARG A 203 7.73 22.32 -3.94
C ARG A 203 8.78 22.81 -4.92
N ALA A 204 9.65 23.75 -4.51
CA ALA A 204 10.69 24.30 -5.37
C ALA A 204 11.57 23.19 -5.98
N GLN A 205 11.89 22.17 -5.19
CA GLN A 205 12.67 21.02 -5.64
C GLN A 205 11.88 20.12 -6.61
N ALA A 206 10.58 19.94 -6.36
CA ALA A 206 9.70 19.14 -7.23
C ALA A 206 9.37 19.82 -8.57
N GLN A 207 9.46 21.17 -8.68
CA GLN A 207 9.11 21.90 -9.92
C GLN A 207 10.06 21.59 -11.09
N HIS A 208 11.32 21.28 -10.81
CA HIS A 208 12.34 21.07 -11.84
C HIS A 208 12.06 19.86 -12.77
N VAL A 209 11.12 18.99 -12.40
CA VAL A 209 10.75 17.79 -13.17
C VAL A 209 9.72 18.10 -14.29
N TYR A 210 9.05 19.27 -14.27
CA TYR A 210 7.95 19.60 -15.19
C TYR A 210 8.07 21.01 -15.78
N SER A 211 9.15 21.26 -16.52
CA SER A 211 9.62 22.62 -16.87
C SER A 211 8.89 23.33 -18.02
N ASP A 212 8.17 22.64 -18.92
CA ASP A 212 7.64 23.32 -20.12
C ASP A 212 6.32 24.09 -19.87
N GLY A 213 5.62 23.84 -18.76
CA GLY A 213 4.40 24.60 -18.38
C GLY A 213 3.24 24.58 -19.41
N SER A 214 3.41 23.90 -20.54
CA SER A 214 2.46 23.84 -21.64
C SER A 214 1.18 23.10 -21.22
N SER A 215 0.05 23.48 -21.83
CA SER A 215 -1.24 22.83 -21.52
C SER A 215 -1.19 21.32 -21.71
N TYR A 216 -0.44 20.85 -22.73
CA TYR A 216 -0.21 19.44 -22.97
C TYR A 216 0.61 18.77 -21.87
N ALA A 217 1.71 19.38 -21.43
CA ALA A 217 2.52 18.85 -20.33
C ALA A 217 1.73 18.76 -19.02
N VAL A 218 0.91 19.77 -18.72
CA VAL A 218 0.01 19.76 -17.56
C VAL A 218 -1.02 18.64 -17.67
N ALA A 219 -1.66 18.48 -18.82
CA ALA A 219 -2.65 17.41 -19.03
C ALA A 219 -2.02 16.01 -18.96
N SER A 220 -0.84 15.82 -19.54
CA SER A 220 -0.07 14.57 -19.47
C SER A 220 0.30 14.22 -18.03
N ARG A 221 0.78 15.20 -17.26
CA ARG A 221 1.09 15.04 -15.84
C ARG A 221 -0.14 14.66 -15.02
N ILE A 222 -1.26 15.36 -15.20
CA ILE A 222 -2.52 15.04 -14.50
C ILE A 222 -2.93 13.60 -14.79
N ARG A 223 -2.88 13.17 -16.06
CA ARG A 223 -3.18 11.78 -16.44
C ARG A 223 -2.24 10.78 -15.76
N GLY A 224 -0.93 11.03 -15.80
CA GLY A 224 0.07 10.14 -15.18
C GLY A 224 -0.11 10.01 -13.67
N LEU A 225 -0.28 11.13 -12.97
CA LEU A 225 -0.48 11.13 -11.51
C LEU A 225 -1.84 10.56 -11.12
N SER A 226 -2.89 10.82 -11.89
CA SER A 226 -4.21 10.25 -11.64
C SER A 226 -4.21 8.73 -11.85
N GLY A 227 -3.43 8.23 -12.82
CA GLY A 227 -3.21 6.80 -13.02
C GLY A 227 -2.35 6.12 -11.95
N ALA A 228 -1.59 6.90 -11.15
CA ALA A 228 -0.80 6.40 -10.03
C ALA A 228 -1.50 6.56 -8.66
N ASN A 229 -2.47 7.46 -8.57
CA ASN A 229 -3.16 7.80 -7.32
C ASN A 229 -4.66 7.50 -7.43
N PRO A 230 -5.16 6.49 -6.71
CA PRO A 230 -6.56 6.10 -6.80
C PRO A 230 -7.48 7.19 -6.25
N ALA A 231 -8.64 7.35 -6.87
CA ALA A 231 -9.76 8.12 -6.33
C ALA A 231 -10.48 7.36 -5.21
N TYR A 232 -10.49 6.02 -5.28
CA TYR A 232 -11.21 5.16 -4.33
C TYR A 232 -10.29 4.10 -3.72
N VAL A 233 -10.40 3.93 -2.41
CA VAL A 233 -9.85 2.80 -1.66
C VAL A 233 -10.98 2.23 -0.79
N LEU A 234 -10.85 0.97 -0.37
CA LEU A 234 -11.84 0.33 0.49
C LEU A 234 -11.71 0.87 1.92
N ARG A 235 -12.27 2.07 2.15
CA ARG A 235 -12.35 2.68 3.48
C ARG A 235 -13.29 1.89 4.36
N ASN A 236 -12.98 1.81 5.65
CA ASN A 236 -13.78 1.03 6.60
C ASN A 236 -15.24 1.52 6.66
N TRP A 237 -15.46 2.83 6.68
CA TRP A 237 -16.81 3.38 6.72
C TRP A 237 -17.61 3.14 5.44
N VAL A 238 -16.95 3.11 4.27
CA VAL A 238 -17.61 2.77 2.99
C VAL A 238 -18.02 1.31 2.99
N ALA A 239 -17.15 0.42 3.47
CA ALA A 239 -17.47 -0.98 3.63
C ALA A 239 -18.65 -1.19 4.61
N GLU A 240 -18.64 -0.50 5.75
CA GLU A 240 -19.72 -0.56 6.73
C GLU A 240 -21.04 -0.01 6.18
N GLU A 241 -21.01 1.11 5.45
CA GLU A 241 -22.19 1.68 4.79
C GLU A 241 -22.84 0.66 3.86
N VAL A 242 -22.05 -0.04 3.05
CA VAL A 242 -22.53 -1.08 2.13
C VAL A 242 -23.03 -2.31 2.89
N ILE A 243 -22.32 -2.77 3.93
CA ILE A 243 -22.75 -3.90 4.77
C ILE A 243 -24.08 -3.60 5.48
N ALA A 244 -24.21 -2.40 6.06
CA ALA A 244 -25.42 -1.97 6.75
C ALA A 244 -26.62 -1.85 5.79
N SER A 245 -26.38 -1.33 4.58
CA SER A 245 -27.40 -1.24 3.53
C SER A 245 -27.87 -2.64 3.06
N ALA A 246 -26.93 -3.57 2.90
CA ALA A 246 -27.23 -4.96 2.55
C ALA A 246 -27.98 -5.70 3.67
N THR A 247 -27.62 -5.47 4.93
CA THR A 247 -28.28 -6.11 6.07
C THR A 247 -29.71 -5.59 6.24
N THR A 248 -29.93 -4.28 6.06
CA THR A 248 -31.25 -3.67 6.19
C THR A 248 -32.23 -4.13 5.11
N SER A 249 -31.76 -4.36 3.88
CA SER A 249 -32.59 -4.87 2.78
C SER A 249 -32.99 -6.32 2.99
N VAL A 250 -32.11 -7.17 3.55
CA VAL A 250 -32.44 -8.54 3.95
C VAL A 250 -33.55 -8.58 5.01
N VAL A 251 -33.54 -7.66 5.99
CA VAL A 251 -34.56 -7.61 7.06
C VAL A 251 -35.93 -7.12 6.55
N LYS A 252 -35.97 -6.37 5.45
CA LYS A 252 -37.21 -5.74 4.93
C LYS A 252 -37.96 -6.55 3.89
N ASP A 253 -37.52 -7.78 3.55
CA ASP A 253 -38.07 -8.59 2.44
C ASP A 253 -38.19 -7.82 1.11
N GLU A 254 -37.43 -6.73 0.95
CA GLU A 254 -37.25 -6.06 -0.33
C GLU A 254 -36.34 -6.97 -1.15
N ALA A 255 -36.87 -7.53 -2.24
CA ALA A 255 -36.18 -8.48 -3.11
C ALA A 255 -34.70 -8.10 -3.30
N ALA A 256 -33.82 -9.11 -3.27
CA ALA A 256 -32.36 -9.06 -3.20
C ALA A 256 -31.61 -8.03 -4.09
N GLY A 257 -32.28 -7.33 -5.01
CA GLY A 257 -31.71 -6.30 -5.88
C GLY A 257 -31.11 -5.09 -5.15
N GLY A 258 -31.62 -4.69 -3.99
CA GLY A 258 -31.09 -3.50 -3.27
C GLY A 258 -29.76 -3.73 -2.54
N ALA A 259 -29.57 -4.93 -1.96
CA ALA A 259 -28.31 -5.32 -1.32
C ALA A 259 -27.19 -5.48 -2.35
N ASP A 260 -27.53 -6.09 -3.49
CA ASP A 260 -26.59 -6.33 -4.59
C ASP A 260 -26.17 -5.04 -5.29
N GLU A 261 -27.03 -4.01 -5.35
CA GLU A 261 -26.71 -2.74 -6.02
C GLU A 261 -25.55 -2.01 -5.33
N GLY A 262 -25.63 -1.79 -4.02
CA GLY A 262 -24.58 -1.08 -3.27
C GLY A 262 -23.22 -1.80 -3.31
N LEU A 263 -23.24 -3.13 -3.20
CA LEU A 263 -22.04 -3.96 -3.32
C LEU A 263 -21.49 -3.94 -4.75
N SER A 264 -22.36 -4.04 -5.76
CA SER A 264 -21.97 -3.99 -7.18
C SER A 264 -21.34 -2.65 -7.54
N MET A 265 -21.90 -1.54 -7.06
CA MET A 265 -21.34 -0.20 -7.22
C MET A 265 -19.95 -0.09 -6.58
N LEU A 266 -19.78 -0.59 -5.35
CA LEU A 266 -18.48 -0.58 -4.67
C LEU A 266 -17.45 -1.42 -5.42
N LEU A 267 -17.83 -2.62 -5.87
CA LEU A 267 -16.96 -3.49 -6.66
C LEU A 267 -16.60 -2.85 -8.00
N ALA A 268 -17.53 -2.15 -8.67
CA ALA A 268 -17.25 -1.42 -9.90
C ALA A 268 -16.22 -0.30 -9.65
N ALA A 269 -16.40 0.50 -8.60
CA ALA A 269 -15.45 1.56 -8.23
C ALA A 269 -14.05 1.00 -7.90
N LEU A 270 -13.97 -0.15 -7.22
CA LEU A 270 -12.69 -0.78 -6.84
C LEU A 270 -12.02 -1.56 -7.98
N ARG A 271 -12.74 -1.92 -9.05
CA ARG A 271 -12.16 -2.53 -10.27
C ARG A 271 -11.39 -1.51 -11.11
N SER A 272 -11.81 -0.25 -11.10
CA SER A 272 -11.07 0.86 -11.72
C SER A 272 -10.92 2.03 -10.73
N PRO A 273 -10.11 1.86 -9.68
CA PRO A 273 -10.04 2.80 -8.56
C PRO A 273 -9.37 4.14 -8.92
N PHE A 274 -8.72 4.23 -10.08
CA PHE A 274 -8.06 5.43 -10.59
C PHE A 274 -8.99 6.32 -11.42
N ASP A 275 -10.07 5.74 -11.95
CA ASP A 275 -11.10 6.46 -12.69
C ASP A 275 -12.12 7.07 -11.73
N VAL A 276 -12.75 8.17 -12.13
CA VAL A 276 -13.81 8.81 -11.34
C VAL A 276 -15.15 8.22 -11.76
N HIS A 277 -15.91 7.70 -10.79
CA HIS A 277 -17.19 7.06 -11.01
C HIS A 277 -18.32 7.99 -10.55
N ALA A 278 -19.22 8.38 -11.47
CA ALA A 278 -20.29 9.33 -11.16
C ALA A 278 -21.15 8.87 -9.97
N ASP A 279 -21.49 7.59 -9.93
CA ASP A 279 -22.32 7.00 -8.88
C ASP A 279 -21.63 6.98 -7.52
N ALA A 280 -20.32 6.70 -7.50
CA ALA A 280 -19.51 6.77 -6.28
C ALA A 280 -19.36 8.22 -5.77
N GLU A 281 -19.31 9.20 -6.67
CA GLU A 281 -19.30 10.62 -6.32
C GLU A 281 -20.64 11.10 -5.76
N VAL A 282 -21.77 10.57 -6.23
CA VAL A 282 -23.10 10.84 -5.66
C VAL A 282 -23.18 10.36 -4.21
N ARG A 283 -22.57 9.20 -3.93
CA ARG A 283 -22.45 8.63 -2.58
C ARG A 283 -21.40 9.31 -1.71
N GLY A 284 -20.49 10.08 -2.32
CA GLY A 284 -19.44 10.80 -1.61
C GLY A 284 -18.28 9.92 -1.12
N TRP A 285 -18.04 8.76 -1.74
CA TRP A 285 -16.98 7.82 -1.30
C TRP A 285 -15.55 8.36 -1.43
N SER A 286 -15.36 9.43 -2.21
CA SER A 286 -14.10 10.18 -2.33
C SER A 286 -14.12 11.52 -1.57
N HIS A 287 -15.25 11.88 -0.96
CA HIS A 287 -15.46 13.15 -0.27
C HIS A 287 -15.01 13.06 1.19
N ARG A 288 -15.11 14.18 1.90
CA ARG A 288 -14.80 14.21 3.33
C ARG A 288 -15.70 13.20 4.05
N PRO A 289 -15.13 12.26 4.82
CA PRO A 289 -15.92 11.34 5.63
C PRO A 289 -16.80 12.10 6.62
N ALA A 290 -17.98 11.55 6.93
CA ALA A 290 -18.85 12.13 7.97
C ALA A 290 -18.12 12.14 9.32
N VAL A 291 -18.40 13.12 10.17
CA VAL A 291 -17.77 13.21 11.50
C VAL A 291 -18.02 11.92 12.28
N GLY A 292 -16.95 11.28 12.76
CA GLY A 292 -17.01 10.02 13.51
C GLY A 292 -16.91 8.74 12.67
N SER A 293 -17.01 8.83 11.34
CA SER A 293 -16.84 7.68 10.44
C SER A 293 -15.42 7.07 10.45
N GLU A 294 -14.40 7.89 10.78
CA GLU A 294 -13.01 7.46 10.99
C GLU A 294 -12.86 6.44 12.13
N ARG A 295 -13.84 6.34 13.03
CA ARG A 295 -13.86 5.36 14.13
C ARG A 295 -14.58 4.07 13.76
N VAL A 296 -15.13 3.97 12.55
CA VAL A 296 -15.89 2.80 12.10
C VAL A 296 -14.95 1.62 11.88
N ARG A 297 -15.33 0.49 12.47
CA ARG A 297 -14.52 -0.73 12.53
C ARG A 297 -15.24 -1.82 11.77
N VAL A 298 -14.55 -2.40 10.79
CA VAL A 298 -15.08 -3.57 10.09
C VAL A 298 -14.48 -4.82 10.74
N SER A 299 -15.20 -5.35 11.73
CA SER A 299 -14.88 -6.60 12.42
C SER A 299 -15.97 -7.63 12.12
N CYS A 300 -15.62 -8.90 11.87
CA CYS A 300 -16.61 -10.00 11.88
C CYS A 300 -16.51 -10.90 13.11
N SER A 301 -16.04 -10.37 14.22
CA SER A 301 -16.33 -10.99 15.51
C SER A 301 -17.46 -10.21 16.17
N SER A 302 -18.68 -10.72 16.00
CA SER A 302 -19.67 -10.70 17.07
C SER A 302 -19.29 -11.75 18.10
#